data_AF-A0AAU4FWH6-F1
#
_entry.id   AF-A0AAU4FWH6-F1
#
_cell.length_a   1.000
_cell.length_b   1.000
_cell.length_c   1.000
_cell.angle_alpha   90.00
_cell.angle_beta   90.00
_cell.angle_gamma   90.00
#
_symmetry.space_group_name_H-M   'P 1'
#
loop_
_entity.id
_entity.type
_entity.pdbx_description
1 polymer ?
#
loop_
_entity_poly.entity_id
_entity_poly.type
_entity_poly.pdbx_seq_one_letter_code
_entity_poly.pdbx_strand_id
1 'polypeptide(L)'
;MVTALKPAGPCTAQTCGGPAGPRWRPRVCWKRVCRDSMKLIDGRSPADVASSDVEAEGQAVVTDVEPPVKPAGALAVLRGSLVRTHP
;
A
#
# COMPACT_ATOMS: atom_id res chain seq x y z
N MET A 1 0.58 -8.06 -2.44
CA MET A 1 0.97 -6.73 -2.94
C MET A 1 -0.16 -6.19 -3.80
N VAL A 2 -0.62 -4.97 -3.52
CA VAL A 2 -1.78 -4.35 -4.19
C VAL A 2 -1.40 -3.27 -5.20
N THR A 3 -0.15 -2.79 -5.15
CA THR A 3 0.36 -1.77 -6.06
C THR A 3 1.19 -2.38 -7.17
N ALA A 4 0.94 -2.00 -8.42
CA ALA A 4 1.62 -2.52 -9.61
C ALA A 4 2.82 -1.64 -10.04
N LEU A 5 3.62 -1.21 -9.06
CA LEU A 5 4.76 -0.31 -9.25
C LEU A 5 6.01 -1.05 -9.74
N LYS A 6 6.74 -0.45 -10.68
CA LYS A 6 8.09 -0.86 -11.05
C LYS A 6 8.99 -0.87 -9.79
N PRO A 7 9.87 -1.88 -9.65
CA PRO A 7 10.19 -2.95 -10.61
C PRO A 7 9.23 -4.16 -10.59
N ALA A 8 8.31 -4.24 -9.64
CA ALA A 8 7.43 -5.41 -9.45
C ALA A 8 6.16 -5.41 -10.33
N GLY A 9 5.88 -4.30 -11.01
CA GLY A 9 4.75 -4.14 -11.92
C GLY A 9 5.02 -3.09 -13.00
N PRO A 10 4.06 -2.85 -13.92
CA PRO A 10 4.28 -2.03 -15.11
C PRO A 10 4.30 -0.52 -14.85
N CYS A 11 3.76 -0.02 -13.73
CA CYS A 11 3.52 1.40 -13.48
C CYS A 11 4.76 2.12 -12.90
N THR A 12 5.01 3.36 -13.32
CA THR A 12 5.99 4.27 -12.70
C THR A 12 5.34 5.14 -11.62
N ALA A 13 6.12 5.76 -10.75
CA ALA A 13 5.61 6.71 -9.75
C ALA A 13 4.80 7.86 -10.37
N GLN A 14 5.16 8.32 -11.58
CA GLN A 14 4.39 9.31 -12.33
C GLN A 14 3.01 8.78 -12.73
N THR A 15 2.94 7.56 -13.28
CA THR A 15 1.65 6.94 -13.61
C THR A 15 0.81 6.61 -12.36
N CYS A 16 1.44 6.51 -11.18
CA CYS A 16 0.73 6.35 -9.90
C CYS A 16 0.08 7.64 -9.39
N GLY A 17 0.57 8.81 -9.81
CA GLY A 17 0.11 10.10 -9.30
C GLY A 17 -1.14 10.65 -9.99
N GLY A 18 -1.43 10.23 -11.22
CA GLY A 18 -2.50 10.83 -12.04
C GLY A 18 -2.45 12.38 -12.04
N PRO A 19 -3.54 13.05 -12.45
CA PRO A 19 -3.69 14.50 -12.29
C PRO A 19 -4.05 14.94 -10.86
N ALA A 20 -4.42 14.01 -9.97
CA ALA A 20 -4.86 14.30 -8.60
C ALA A 20 -3.74 14.25 -7.52
N GLY A 21 -2.51 13.99 -7.93
CA GLY A 21 -1.37 13.78 -7.04
C GLY A 21 -1.41 12.41 -6.35
N PRO A 22 -0.43 12.08 -5.48
CA PRO A 22 -0.32 10.79 -4.82
C PRO A 22 -1.37 10.64 -3.70
N ARG A 23 -2.66 10.68 -4.04
CA ARG A 23 -3.77 10.29 -3.18
C ARG A 23 -4.04 8.80 -3.36
N TRP A 24 -3.01 7.99 -3.16
CA TRP A 24 -3.17 6.54 -3.11
C TRP A 24 -3.50 6.18 -1.67
N ARG A 25 -4.77 5.91 -1.35
CA ARG A 25 -5.10 5.21 -0.11
C ARG A 25 -5.59 3.84 -0.50
N PRO A 26 -4.92 2.76 -0.09
CA PRO A 26 -5.49 1.45 -0.28
C PRO A 26 -6.68 1.37 0.68
N ARG A 27 -7.91 1.41 0.14
CA ARG A 27 -9.21 1.16 0.84
C ARG A 27 -9.17 -0.03 1.81
N VAL A 28 -8.19 -0.91 1.61
CA VAL A 28 -8.05 -2.21 2.25
C VAL A 28 -6.83 -2.32 3.18
N CYS A 29 -5.79 -1.49 3.01
CA CYS A 29 -4.65 -1.46 3.95
C CYS A 29 -5.10 -0.89 5.31
N TRP A 30 -5.99 0.11 5.26
CA TRP A 30 -6.51 0.77 6.45
C TRP A 30 -7.41 -0.13 7.30
N LYS A 31 -8.30 -0.95 6.71
CA LYS A 31 -9.34 -1.66 7.47
C LYS A 31 -8.90 -2.90 8.26
N ARG A 32 -7.71 -3.48 8.00
CA ARG A 32 -7.23 -4.69 8.71
C ARG A 32 -5.74 -4.71 9.05
N VAL A 33 -4.92 -3.90 8.38
CA VAL A 33 -3.46 -3.94 8.52
C VAL A 33 -2.92 -2.72 9.28
N CYS A 34 -3.58 -1.56 9.13
CA CYS A 34 -3.25 -0.37 9.89
C CYS A 34 -3.89 -0.38 11.28
N ARG A 35 -3.21 0.27 12.23
CA ARG A 35 -3.79 0.55 13.55
C ARG A 35 -4.63 1.82 13.48
N ASP A 36 -5.94 1.70 13.64
CA ASP A 36 -6.87 2.83 13.50
C ASP A 36 -6.74 3.89 14.60
N SER A 37 -6.21 3.50 15.77
CA SER A 37 -6.11 4.39 16.93
C SER A 37 -4.96 5.41 16.87
N MET A 38 -4.14 5.40 15.81
CA MET A 38 -3.06 6.36 15.65
C MET A 38 -3.60 7.72 15.20
N LYS A 39 -2.97 8.81 15.61
CA LYS A 39 -3.25 10.15 15.08
C LYS A 39 -2.19 10.55 14.07
N LEU A 40 -2.65 11.04 12.92
CA LEU A 40 -1.79 11.67 11.92
C LEU A 40 -1.44 13.10 12.36
N ILE A 41 -0.47 13.71 11.68
CA ILE A 41 0.01 15.07 11.97
C ILE A 41 -1.10 16.13 11.89
N ASP A 42 -2.15 15.87 11.10
CA ASP A 42 -3.32 16.72 10.93
C ASP A 42 -4.47 16.41 11.91
N GLY A 43 -4.22 15.55 12.91
CA GLY A 43 -5.17 15.18 13.96
C GLY A 43 -6.23 14.15 13.55
N ARG A 44 -6.32 13.82 12.25
CA ARG A 44 -7.22 12.78 11.75
C ARG A 44 -6.69 11.38 12.08
N SER A 45 -7.59 10.42 12.18
CA SER A 45 -7.22 9.01 12.21
C SER A 45 -6.97 8.49 10.78
N PRO A 46 -6.10 7.48 10.63
CA PRO A 46 -6.16 6.46 9.59
C PRO A 46 -7.52 6.24 8.90
N ALA A 47 -8.54 5.92 9.70
CA ALA A 47 -9.89 5.59 9.24
C ALA A 47 -10.62 6.79 8.65
N ASP A 48 -10.49 7.97 9.27
CA ASP A 48 -11.11 9.21 8.79
C ASP A 48 -10.63 9.52 7.36
N VAL A 49 -9.32 9.39 7.12
CA VAL A 49 -8.80 9.71 5.80
C VAL A 49 -9.12 8.65 4.76
N ALA A 50 -9.24 7.37 5.16
CA ALA A 50 -9.68 6.31 4.27
C ALA A 50 -11.16 6.47 3.85
N SER A 51 -12.01 6.96 4.76
CA SER A 51 -13.43 7.21 4.49
C SER A 51 -13.68 8.39 3.55
N SER A 52 -12.72 9.32 3.46
CA SER A 52 -12.79 10.51 2.61
C SER A 52 -12.22 10.28 1.21
N ASP A 53 -11.77 9.06 0.90
CA ASP A 53 -11.13 8.73 -0.37
C ASP A 53 -12.18 8.38 -1.43
N VAL A 54 -12.06 9.01 -2.60
CA VAL A 54 -12.94 8.78 -3.75
C VAL A 54 -12.08 8.24 -4.88
N GLU A 55 -12.52 7.13 -5.49
CA GLU A 55 -11.80 6.55 -6.62
C GLU A 55 -11.71 7.53 -7.79
N ALA A 56 -10.50 7.76 -8.26
CA ALA A 56 -10.28 8.52 -9.49
C ALA A 56 -10.37 7.57 -10.68
N GLU A 57 -11.03 8.02 -11.74
CA GLU A 57 -11.12 7.29 -13.00
C GLU A 57 -9.70 7.03 -13.57
N GLY A 58 -9.42 5.78 -13.97
CA GLY A 58 -8.11 5.38 -14.49
C GLY A 58 -7.06 4.94 -13.46
N GLN A 59 -7.43 4.76 -12.19
CA GLN A 59 -6.55 4.26 -11.12
C GLN A 59 -6.25 2.74 -11.22
N ALA A 60 -5.81 2.26 -12.39
CA ALA A 60 -5.45 0.85 -12.63
C ALA A 60 -4.14 0.39 -11.94
N VAL A 61 -3.49 1.30 -11.20
CA VAL A 61 -2.20 1.10 -10.53
C VAL A 61 -2.33 0.33 -9.22
N VAL A 62 -3.49 0.45 -8.55
CA VAL A 62 -3.79 -0.18 -7.27
C VAL A 62 -4.97 -1.13 -7.47
N THR A 63 -4.76 -2.42 -7.20
CA THR A 63 -5.82 -3.44 -7.24
C THR A 63 -6.37 -3.72 -5.85
N ASP A 64 -7.49 -4.43 -5.78
CA ASP A 64 -8.03 -4.96 -4.53
C ASP A 64 -7.05 -5.94 -3.84
N VAL A 65 -7.23 -6.18 -2.55
CA VAL A 65 -6.51 -7.29 -1.87
C VAL A 65 -6.89 -8.65 -2.48
N GLU A 66 -8.04 -8.72 -3.14
CA GLU A 66 -8.54 -9.90 -3.81
C GLU A 66 -9.20 -9.48 -5.13
N PRO A 67 -8.56 -9.71 -6.31
CA PRO A 67 -7.27 -10.36 -6.55
C PRO A 67 -6.06 -9.40 -6.43
N PRO A 68 -4.99 -9.78 -5.68
CA PRO A 68 -3.80 -8.95 -5.54
C PRO A 68 -2.84 -9.13 -6.72
N VAL A 69 -1.95 -8.15 -6.95
CA VAL A 69 -0.85 -8.25 -7.94
C VAL A 69 0.08 -9.42 -7.63
N LYS A 70 0.35 -9.66 -6.34
CA LYS A 70 1.11 -10.81 -5.82
C LYS A 70 0.49 -11.26 -4.50
N PRO A 71 0.35 -12.57 -4.23
CA PRO A 71 -0.27 -13.06 -2.99
C PRO A 71 0.51 -12.65 -1.73
N ALA A 72 1.84 -12.77 -1.74
CA ALA A 72 2.71 -12.42 -0.60
C ALA A 72 3.36 -11.03 -0.76
N GLY A 73 3.86 -10.49 0.36
CA GLY A 73 4.64 -9.24 0.41
C GLY A 73 5.98 -9.32 -0.34
N ALA A 74 6.65 -8.18 -0.45
CA ALA A 74 7.89 -8.04 -1.21
C ALA A 74 9.14 -8.56 -0.46
N LEU A 75 9.12 -8.52 0.87
CA LEU A 75 10.28 -8.85 1.70
C LEU A 75 10.04 -10.14 2.47
N ALA A 76 11.05 -11.00 2.47
CA ALA A 76 11.11 -12.19 3.31
C ALA A 76 12.36 -12.10 4.18
N VAL A 77 12.23 -12.49 5.45
CA VAL A 77 13.37 -12.63 6.36
C VAL A 77 13.85 -14.07 6.28
N LEU A 78 15.04 -14.27 5.70
CA LEU A 78 15.68 -15.58 5.64
C LEU A 78 16.44 -15.83 6.95
N ARG A 79 16.24 -17.01 7.55
CA ARG A 79 16.94 -17.44 8.76
C ARG A 79 17.60 -18.79 8.51
N GLY A 80 18.82 -18.97 9.02
CA GLY A 80 19.55 -20.23 8.88
C GLY A 80 21.01 -20.11 9.33
N SER A 81 21.74 -21.21 9.29
CA SER A 81 23.16 -21.27 9.66
C SER A 81 24.05 -20.30 8.87
N LEU A 82 23.66 -19.97 7.63
CA LEU A 82 24.37 -19.06 6.73
C LEU A 82 24.11 -17.57 7.02
N VAL A 83 23.02 -17.24 7.70
CA VAL A 83 22.59 -15.87 7.97
C VAL A 83 22.14 -15.80 9.43
N ARG A 84 23.11 -15.85 10.35
CA ARG A 84 22.85 -15.58 11.78
C ARG A 84 22.90 -14.08 12.01
N THR A 85 21.76 -13.52 12.40
CA THR A 85 21.73 -12.23 13.10
C THR A 85 22.19 -12.50 14.53
N HIS A 86 23.41 -12.10 14.89
CA HIS A 86 23.80 -12.06 16.31
C HIS A 86 22.85 -11.10 17.06
N PRO A 87 22.49 -11.41 18.32
CA PRO A 87 21.63 -10.56 19.14
C PRO A 87 22.26 -9.19 19.41
#